data_AF-A0A2D8A430-F1
#
_entry.id   AF-A0A2D8A430-F1
#
_cell.length_a   1.000
_cell.length_b   1.000
_cell.length_c   1.000
_cell.angle_alpha   90.00
_cell.angle_beta   90.00
_cell.angle_gamma   90.00
#
_symmetry.space_group_name_H-M   'P 1'
#
loop_
_entity.id
_entity.type
_entity.pdbx_description
1 polymer ?
#
loop_
_entity_poly.entity_id
_entity_poly.type
_entity_poly.pdbx_seq_one_letter_code
_entity_poly.pdbx_strand_id
1 'polypeptide(L)'
;KRTIRLVSRFLGAHHITGPEEYFEKFHSDLGMKPEVLGRVREMWRLVKDDLSWQGKKPSGIAGVIIYKASQESDSPRTQSEVCKVSGISEVTLRGLLKILNQKLSVKQF
;
A
#
# COMPACT_ATOMS: atom_id res chain seq x y z
N LYS A 1 -23.28 -12.53 24.91
CA LYS A 1 -21.98 -13.11 25.36
C LYS A 1 -20.99 -12.94 24.21
N ARG A 2 -19.97 -12.09 24.42
CA ARG A 2 -19.04 -11.55 23.41
C ARG A 2 -17.81 -12.47 23.32
N THR A 3 -17.72 -13.30 22.28
CA THR A 3 -16.69 -14.36 22.19
C THR A 3 -15.88 -14.35 20.89
N ILE A 4 -15.64 -13.19 20.25
CA ILE A 4 -14.84 -13.17 18.99
C ILE A 4 -13.87 -12.00 18.87
N ARG A 5 -13.01 -11.72 19.86
CA ARG A 5 -11.71 -11.10 19.50
C ARG A 5 -10.58 -11.23 20.51
N LEU A 6 -10.65 -12.22 21.39
CA LEU A 6 -9.52 -12.62 22.23
C LEU A 6 -8.44 -13.41 21.43
N VAL A 7 -8.60 -13.58 20.12
CA VAL A 7 -7.65 -14.29 19.24
C VAL A 7 -6.57 -13.36 18.65
N SER A 8 -6.59 -12.05 18.92
CA SER A 8 -5.51 -11.15 18.45
C SER A 8 -4.20 -11.27 19.24
N ARG A 9 -4.13 -12.13 20.27
CA ARG A 9 -2.93 -12.30 21.12
C ARG A 9 -2.22 -13.65 21.00
N PHE A 10 -2.72 -14.59 20.18
CA PHE A 10 -2.18 -15.96 20.16
C PHE A 10 -1.41 -16.39 18.89
N LEU A 11 -1.23 -15.50 17.91
CA LEU A 11 -0.37 -15.78 16.76
C LEU A 11 0.88 -14.90 16.84
N GLY A 12 1.87 -15.39 17.60
CA GLY A 12 3.26 -14.94 17.52
C GLY A 12 3.87 -15.25 16.15
N ALA A 13 3.32 -14.66 15.09
CA ALA A 13 3.90 -14.75 13.77
C ALA A 13 4.74 -13.50 13.55
N HIS A 14 6.05 -13.68 13.66
CA HIS A 14 7.04 -12.87 12.97
C HIS A 14 6.89 -13.11 11.45
N HIS A 15 5.67 -12.95 10.91
CA HIS A 15 5.42 -13.02 9.48
C HIS A 15 5.99 -11.73 8.91
N ILE A 16 7.02 -11.86 8.07
CA ILE A 16 7.50 -10.73 7.27
C ILE A 16 6.37 -10.42 6.28
N THR A 17 5.43 -9.58 6.70
CA THR A 17 4.27 -9.20 5.91
C THR A 17 4.75 -8.34 4.76
N GLY A 18 4.68 -8.85 3.53
CA GLY A 18 5.02 -8.06 2.34
C GLY A 18 3.98 -6.96 2.09
N PRO A 19 4.30 -5.90 1.32
CA PRO A 19 3.30 -4.90 0.92
C PRO A 19 2.08 -5.52 0.22
N GLU A 20 2.27 -6.63 -0.51
CA GLU A 20 1.21 -7.30 -1.27
C GLU A 20 0.04 -7.79 -0.41
N GLU A 21 0.31 -8.19 0.82
CA GLU A 21 -0.71 -8.70 1.75
C GLU A 21 -1.69 -7.61 2.21
N TYR A 22 -1.34 -6.34 2.01
CA TYR A 22 -2.21 -5.21 2.34
C TYR A 22 -3.07 -4.73 1.17
N PHE A 23 -2.75 -5.12 -0.07
CA PHE A 23 -3.38 -4.55 -1.27
C PHE A 23 -4.89 -4.79 -1.30
N GLU A 24 -5.33 -6.02 -1.07
CA GLU A 24 -6.74 -6.39 -1.11
C GLU A 24 -7.53 -5.72 0.01
N LYS A 25 -6.97 -5.70 1.22
CA LYS A 25 -7.59 -5.04 2.37
C LYS A 25 -7.77 -3.55 2.12
N PHE A 26 -6.71 -2.84 1.73
CA PHE A 26 -6.78 -1.39 1.51
C PHE A 26 -7.64 -1.04 0.30
N HIS A 27 -7.63 -1.88 -0.74
CA HIS A 27 -8.53 -1.74 -1.90
C HIS A 27 -10.00 -1.79 -1.48
N SER A 28 -10.35 -2.80 -0.67
CA SER A 28 -11.69 -2.95 -0.10
C SER A 28 -12.04 -1.80 0.84
N ASP A 29 -11.16 -1.43 1.77
CA ASP A 29 -11.39 -0.36 2.74
C ASP A 29 -11.60 1.02 2.08
N LEU A 30 -11.06 1.22 0.87
CA LEU A 30 -11.19 2.46 0.07
C LEU A 30 -12.32 2.39 -0.97
N GLY A 31 -13.05 1.28 -1.06
CA GLY A 31 -14.17 1.09 -1.98
C GLY A 31 -13.82 1.34 -3.45
N MET A 32 -12.65 0.88 -3.90
CA MET A 32 -12.17 1.13 -5.25
C MET A 32 -12.70 0.11 -6.27
N LYS A 33 -12.73 0.50 -7.56
CA LYS A 33 -13.08 -0.43 -8.65
C LYS A 33 -12.05 -1.58 -8.74
N PRO A 34 -12.43 -2.80 -9.14
CA PRO A 34 -11.51 -3.95 -9.22
C PRO A 34 -10.29 -3.71 -10.12
N GLU A 35 -10.44 -2.94 -11.18
CA GLU A 35 -9.38 -2.57 -12.14
C GLU A 35 -8.17 -1.92 -11.44
N VAL A 36 -8.41 -1.13 -10.38
CA VAL A 36 -7.35 -0.46 -9.61
C VAL A 36 -6.43 -1.48 -8.94
N LEU A 37 -6.97 -2.61 -8.47
CA LEU A 37 -6.17 -3.66 -7.82
C LEU A 37 -5.18 -4.31 -8.81
N GLY A 38 -5.61 -4.48 -10.07
CA GLY A 38 -4.73 -4.95 -11.15
C GLY A 38 -3.56 -3.99 -11.35
N ARG A 39 -3.85 -2.68 -11.42
CA ARG A 39 -2.84 -1.64 -11.59
C ARG A 39 -1.86 -1.56 -10.41
N VAL A 40 -2.36 -1.71 -9.18
CA VAL A 40 -1.53 -1.78 -7.96
C VAL A 40 -0.50 -2.91 -8.04
N ARG A 41 -0.94 -4.12 -8.43
CA ARG A 41 -0.06 -5.29 -8.57
C ARG A 41 0.98 -5.10 -9.67
N GLU A 42 0.58 -4.52 -10.81
CA GLU A 42 1.51 -4.20 -11.90
C GLU A 42 2.58 -3.20 -11.46
N MET A 43 2.17 -2.09 -10.83
CA MET A 43 3.08 -1.06 -10.34
C MET A 43 4.05 -1.62 -9.30
N TRP A 44 3.57 -2.45 -8.38
CA TRP A 44 4.43 -3.12 -7.42
C TRP A 44 5.42 -4.07 -8.09
N ARG A 45 5.00 -4.88 -9.06
CA ARG A 45 5.89 -5.77 -9.82
C ARG A 45 7.04 -5.02 -10.48
N LEU A 46 6.81 -3.79 -10.94
CA LEU A 46 7.86 -2.96 -11.54
C LEU A 46 8.91 -2.50 -10.52
N VAL A 47 8.53 -2.25 -9.27
CA VAL A 47 9.40 -1.59 -8.28
C VAL A 47 9.85 -2.49 -7.12
N LYS A 48 9.26 -3.68 -6.96
CA LYS A 48 9.43 -4.54 -5.77
C LYS A 48 10.86 -4.95 -5.46
N ASP A 49 11.71 -5.09 -6.49
CA ASP A 49 13.09 -5.55 -6.34
C ASP A 49 14.07 -4.39 -6.03
N ASP A 50 13.57 -3.16 -5.93
CA ASP A 50 14.41 -1.99 -5.63
C ASP A 50 14.79 -1.92 -4.14
N LEU A 51 16.08 -1.73 -3.86
CA LEU A 51 16.61 -1.66 -2.50
C LEU A 51 16.07 -0.45 -1.69
N SER A 52 15.50 0.56 -2.34
CA SER A 52 14.94 1.76 -1.70
C SER A 52 13.77 1.46 -0.76
N TRP A 53 13.16 0.27 -0.88
CA TRP A 53 12.10 -0.20 0.00
C TRP A 53 12.62 -0.83 1.30
N GLN A 54 13.91 -1.15 1.37
CA GLN A 54 14.49 -1.74 2.58
C GLN A 54 14.36 -0.81 3.79
N GLY A 55 13.95 -1.39 4.92
CA GLY A 55 13.70 -0.65 6.16
C GLY A 55 12.46 0.24 6.15
N LYS A 56 11.65 0.25 5.08
CA LYS A 56 10.36 0.95 5.04
C LYS A 56 9.24 0.01 5.48
N LYS A 57 8.25 0.57 6.19
CA LYS A 57 7.10 -0.20 6.69
C LYS A 57 6.27 -0.73 5.51
N PRO A 58 6.00 -2.06 5.43
CA PRO A 58 5.23 -2.66 4.34
C PRO A 58 3.84 -2.04 4.12
N SER A 59 3.12 -1.71 5.20
CA SER A 59 1.83 -1.03 5.11
C SER A 59 1.92 0.35 4.45
N GLY A 60 3.03 1.07 4.66
CA GLY A 60 3.26 2.37 4.04
C GLY A 60 3.57 2.25 2.56
N ILE A 61 4.38 1.26 2.18
CA ILE A 61 4.65 0.93 0.77
C ILE A 61 3.34 0.58 0.07
N ALA A 62 2.50 -0.25 0.68
CA ALA A 62 1.22 -0.59 0.11
C ALA A 62 0.28 0.60 -0.04
N GLY A 63 0.23 1.47 0.97
CA GLY A 63 -0.53 2.71 0.91
C GLY A 63 -0.10 3.60 -0.25
N VAL A 64 1.21 3.80 -0.46
CA VAL A 64 1.67 4.69 -1.53
C VAL A 64 1.40 4.15 -2.94
N ILE A 65 1.53 2.84 -3.14
CA ILE A 65 1.25 2.20 -4.43
C ILE A 65 -0.24 2.32 -4.75
N ILE A 66 -1.11 2.07 -3.76
CA ILE A 66 -2.55 2.27 -3.89
C ILE A 66 -2.90 3.72 -4.19
N TYR A 67 -2.30 4.66 -3.46
CA TYR A 67 -2.52 6.09 -3.72
C TYR A 67 -2.19 6.40 -5.18
N LYS A 68 -1.00 6.02 -5.66
CA LYS A 68 -0.56 6.31 -7.01
C LYS A 68 -1.45 5.64 -8.07
N ALA A 69 -1.81 4.37 -7.90
CA ALA A 69 -2.73 3.67 -8.80
C ALA A 69 -4.13 4.30 -8.81
N SER A 70 -4.63 4.78 -7.65
CA SER A 70 -5.92 5.47 -7.57
C SER A 70 -5.92 6.79 -8.36
N GLN A 71 -4.79 7.50 -8.41
CA GLN A 71 -4.67 8.75 -9.19
C GLN A 71 -4.75 8.51 -10.70
N GLU A 72 -4.49 7.27 -11.17
CA GLU A 72 -4.59 6.88 -12.58
C GLU A 72 -5.99 6.35 -12.94
N SER A 73 -6.93 6.34 -11.97
CA SER A 73 -8.30 5.86 -12.15
C SER A 73 -9.31 7.00 -12.19
N ASP A 74 -10.55 6.72 -12.63
CA ASP A 74 -11.64 7.70 -12.65
C ASP A 74 -12.11 8.14 -11.25
N SER A 75 -11.65 7.49 -10.17
CA SER A 75 -12.06 7.78 -8.79
C SER A 75 -10.84 7.86 -7.87
N PRO A 76 -10.09 8.98 -7.91
CA PRO A 76 -8.89 9.16 -7.10
C PRO A 76 -9.20 9.18 -5.60
N ARG A 77 -8.28 8.64 -4.80
CA ARG A 77 -8.32 8.74 -3.33
C ARG A 77 -7.35 9.81 -2.85
N THR A 78 -7.76 10.53 -1.83
CA THR A 78 -6.95 11.56 -1.19
C THR A 78 -5.84 10.94 -0.34
N GLN A 79 -4.79 11.73 -0.06
CA GLN A 79 -3.72 11.30 0.84
C GLN A 79 -4.26 10.96 2.24
N SER A 80 -5.24 11.73 2.74
CA SER A 80 -5.86 11.51 4.04
C SER A 80 -6.59 10.15 4.12
N GLU A 81 -7.38 9.79 3.10
CA GLU A 81 -8.06 8.49 3.03
C GLU A 81 -7.07 7.33 3.06
N VAL A 82 -6.02 7.41 2.24
CA VAL A 82 -4.99 6.36 2.18
C VAL A 82 -4.21 6.26 3.49
N CYS A 83 -3.88 7.40 4.12
CA CYS A 83 -3.20 7.42 5.42
C CYS A 83 -4.03 6.75 6.52
N LYS A 84 -5.36 6.93 6.51
CA LYS A 84 -6.27 6.28 7.47
C LYS A 84 -6.22 4.76 7.38
N VAL A 85 -6.22 4.19 6.17
CA VAL A 85 -6.20 2.72 5.98
C VAL A 85 -4.80 2.12 6.19
N SER A 86 -3.75 2.83 5.80
CA SER A 86 -2.35 2.35 5.88
C SER A 86 -1.67 2.60 7.23
N GLY A 87 -2.26 3.45 8.07
CA GLY A 87 -1.76 3.77 9.40
C GLY A 87 -0.41 4.50 9.37
N ILE A 88 -0.20 5.37 8.39
CA ILE A 88 0.98 6.24 8.29
C ILE A 88 0.57 7.72 8.26
N SER A 89 1.52 8.61 8.51
CA SER A 89 1.30 10.05 8.36
C SER A 89 1.36 10.47 6.88
N GLU A 90 0.73 11.59 6.53
CA GLU A 90 0.84 12.13 5.17
C GLU A 90 2.27 12.53 4.80
N VAL A 91 3.07 12.97 5.77
CA VAL A 91 4.50 13.29 5.55
C VAL A 91 5.25 12.02 5.12
N THR A 92 4.96 10.89 5.78
CA THR A 92 5.51 9.58 5.40
C THR A 92 5.04 9.17 4.01
N LEU A 93 3.74 9.34 3.71
CA LEU A 93 3.17 9.03 2.40
C LEU A 93 3.87 9.83 1.29
N ARG A 94 4.06 11.14 1.47
CA ARG A 94 4.74 12.02 0.50
C ARG A 94 6.20 11.62 0.29
N GLY A 95 6.91 11.23 1.36
CA GLY A 95 8.28 10.72 1.26
C GLY A 95 8.37 9.44 0.43
N LEU A 96 7.48 8.48 0.68
CA LEU A 96 7.40 7.24 -0.10
C LEU A 96 6.97 7.51 -1.55
N LEU A 97 6.11 8.50 -1.79
CA LEU A 97 5.65 8.86 -3.13
C LEU A 97 6.77 9.41 -3.99
N LYS A 98 7.67 10.21 -3.40
CA LYS A 98 8.87 10.69 -4.08
C LYS A 98 9.76 9.53 -4.53
N ILE A 99 9.97 8.54 -3.66
CA ILE A 99 10.73 7.33 -4.00
C ILE A 99 10.03 6.58 -5.14
N LEU A 100 8.73 6.31 -5.01
CA LEU A 100 7.95 5.59 -6.03
C LEU A 100 8.05 6.27 -7.41
N ASN A 101 7.83 7.58 -7.47
CA ASN A 101 7.87 8.33 -8.72
C ASN A 101 9.26 8.29 -9.37
N GLN A 102 10.33 8.40 -8.59
CA GLN A 102 11.71 8.28 -9.08
C GLN A 102 11.98 6.90 -9.69
N LYS A 103 11.38 5.83 -9.15
CA LYS A 103 11.58 4.48 -9.69
C LYS A 103 10.76 4.22 -10.94
N LEU A 104 9.53 4.71 -10.99
CA LEU A 104 8.70 4.61 -12.18
C LEU A 104 9.28 5.42 -13.35
N SER A 105 9.89 6.58 -13.10
CA SER A 105 10.54 7.36 -14.17
C SER A 105 11.78 6.70 -14.76
N VAL A 106 12.53 5.93 -13.95
CA VAL A 106 13.76 5.25 -14.40
C VAL A 106 13.46 4.00 -15.23
N LYS A 107 12.32 3.34 -15.00
CA LYS A 107 11.93 2.12 -15.73
C LYS A 107 11.11 2.35 -17.00
N GLN A 108 10.88 3.60 -17.38
CA GLN A 108 10.23 3.98 -18.65
C GLN A 108 11.23 4.16 -19.82
N PHE A 109 12.52 3.90 -19.58
CA PHE A 109 13.60 3.85 -20.56
C PHE A 109 14.21 2.44 -20.58
#